data_AF-A0A6M4FTC2-F1
#
_entry.id   AF-A0A6M4FTC2-F1
#
_cell.length_a   1.000
_cell.length_b   1.000
_cell.length_c   1.000
_cell.angle_alpha   90.00
_cell.angle_beta   90.00
_cell.angle_gamma   90.00
#
_symmetry.space_group_name_H-M   'P 1'
#
loop_
_entity.id
_entity.type
_entity.pdbx_description
1 polymer ?
#
loop_
_entity_poly.entity_id
_entity_poly.type
_entity_poly.pdbx_seq_one_letter_code
_entity_poly.pdbx_strand_id
1 'polypeptide(L)'
;MNWIDKVIVEGFWGDRSIEFDFFDDMNFIIGINGSGKTTAVNLVVAALTVDFTELDRLEFSRIIVKLKSRISRKKPSVIINKKVSKKSPFASIEYEVKESASDKGIVFSLDDYEEQMMLRGFPRQIMEREVYRRHGRSVQSTLQSLVNVSWLSVHRASMERNSYEDEHYESTVDRKLKELSNRLVRYFSTLGKAGSEQLEAFQKTVFLSMLHRKSSKPLFSVAKEINLNEEKAALEGIFKQFKVASKDFQGRLDGHFEALSKAKDKLYGDDVPGLTTTDISVLIGTERIDYIVDEWNKLLERRQAIFEPRDTFLTIINSMMRKKEISINSQNELKVTTQSGKNLPINRLSSGEKQLLIVLGEALLQEKNTWVYIADEPELSLHVRWQESLVENLRSINPNAQIIFATHSPDVVSVFGGRVFDMEKVV
;
A
#
# COMPACT_ATOMS: atom_id res chain seq x y z
N MET A 1 -3.35 6.42 -11.94
CA MET A 1 -4.67 6.31 -11.30
C MET A 1 -5.29 7.68 -11.07
N ASN A 2 -6.60 7.68 -10.83
CA ASN A 2 -7.38 8.86 -10.51
C ASN A 2 -7.93 8.80 -9.07
N TRP A 3 -8.35 9.96 -8.55
CA TRP A 3 -9.12 10.15 -7.32
C TRP A 3 -10.52 10.68 -7.68
N ILE A 4 -11.49 10.60 -6.76
CA ILE A 4 -12.87 11.06 -6.95
C ILE A 4 -12.93 12.57 -6.76
N ASP A 5 -13.25 13.30 -7.82
CA ASP A 5 -13.42 14.75 -7.79
C ASP A 5 -14.82 15.15 -7.34
N LYS A 6 -15.83 14.50 -7.90
CA LYS A 6 -17.22 14.84 -7.66
C LYS A 6 -18.11 13.63 -7.80
N VAL A 7 -19.09 13.50 -6.92
CA VAL A 7 -20.17 12.53 -7.02
C VAL A 7 -21.49 13.27 -7.05
N ILE A 8 -22.34 12.92 -8.02
CA ILE A 8 -23.73 13.40 -8.10
C ILE A 8 -24.62 12.16 -8.11
N VAL A 9 -25.63 12.12 -7.24
CA VAL A 9 -26.63 11.07 -7.20
C VAL A 9 -28.00 11.70 -7.38
N GLU A 10 -28.77 11.19 -8.32
CA GLU A 10 -30.17 11.58 -8.57
C GLU A 10 -31.09 10.43 -8.12
N GLY A 11 -32.26 10.78 -7.58
CA GLY A 11 -33.26 9.81 -7.10
C GLY A 11 -32.82 9.03 -5.87
N PHE A 12 -31.88 9.55 -5.08
CA PHE A 12 -31.42 8.96 -3.83
C PHE A 12 -32.61 8.82 -2.87
N TRP A 13 -32.88 7.59 -2.40
CA TRP A 13 -34.09 7.29 -1.61
C TRP A 13 -35.39 7.73 -2.30
N GLY A 14 -35.43 7.62 -3.63
CA GLY A 14 -36.60 7.85 -4.46
C GLY A 14 -36.73 9.27 -5.00
N ASP A 15 -36.45 10.31 -4.20
CA ASP A 15 -36.74 11.70 -4.59
C ASP A 15 -35.64 12.73 -4.30
N ARG A 16 -34.57 12.37 -3.57
CA ARG A 16 -33.49 13.31 -3.23
C ARG A 16 -32.39 13.32 -4.27
N SER A 17 -31.63 14.41 -4.30
CA SER A 17 -30.42 14.52 -5.10
C SER A 17 -29.27 14.96 -4.20
N ILE A 18 -28.13 14.29 -4.32
CA ILE A 18 -26.95 14.48 -3.46
C ILE A 18 -25.78 14.86 -4.34
N GLU A 19 -25.01 15.86 -3.91
CA GLU A 19 -23.78 16.27 -4.58
C GLU A 19 -22.63 16.39 -3.56
N PHE A 20 -21.51 15.74 -3.85
CA PHE A 20 -20.28 15.83 -3.07
C PHE A 20 -19.13 16.35 -3.95
N ASP A 21 -18.51 17.44 -3.52
CA ASP A 21 -17.27 18.02 -4.08
C ASP A 21 -16.08 17.58 -3.23
N PHE A 22 -15.41 16.49 -3.63
CA PHE A 22 -14.36 15.87 -2.83
C PHE A 22 -13.01 16.57 -3.01
N PHE A 23 -12.21 16.57 -1.95
CA PHE A 23 -10.79 16.92 -1.94
C PHE A 23 -9.94 15.70 -2.27
N ASP A 24 -8.75 15.93 -2.83
CA ASP A 24 -7.83 14.85 -3.23
C ASP A 24 -7.07 14.21 -2.06
N ASP A 25 -7.28 14.71 -0.83
CA ASP A 25 -6.68 14.21 0.40
C ASP A 25 -7.68 13.49 1.30
N MET A 26 -8.52 14.19 2.07
CA MET A 26 -9.36 13.62 3.12
C MET A 26 -10.75 14.22 3.05
N ASN A 27 -11.76 13.40 3.31
CA ASN A 27 -13.16 13.76 3.15
C ASN A 27 -13.99 13.02 4.20
N PHE A 28 -14.87 13.73 4.89
CA PHE A 28 -15.66 13.19 5.99
C PHE A 28 -17.13 13.42 5.73
N ILE A 29 -17.89 12.35 5.60
CA ILE A 29 -19.35 12.39 5.47
C ILE A 29 -19.92 12.18 6.87
N ILE A 30 -20.61 13.18 7.40
CA ILE A 30 -21.20 13.20 8.75
C ILE A 30 -22.72 13.38 8.68
N GLY A 31 -23.39 13.13 9.81
CA GLY A 31 -24.84 13.29 9.95
C GLY A 31 -25.40 12.34 10.99
N ILE A 32 -26.62 12.58 11.45
CA ILE A 32 -27.30 11.74 12.45
C ILE A 32 -27.55 10.30 11.96
N ASN A 33 -27.90 9.39 12.87
CA ASN A 33 -28.32 8.03 12.48
C ASN A 33 -29.54 8.10 11.57
N GLY A 34 -29.52 7.37 10.46
CA GLY A 34 -30.59 7.44 9.45
C GLY A 34 -30.52 8.62 8.49
N SER A 35 -29.43 9.41 8.49
CA SER A 35 -29.18 10.47 7.48
C SER A 35 -28.76 9.98 6.10
N GLY A 36 -28.48 8.68 5.95
CA GLY A 36 -28.13 8.07 4.66
C GLY A 36 -26.64 7.99 4.34
N LYS A 37 -25.74 8.32 5.28
CA LYS A 37 -24.27 8.21 5.10
C LYS A 37 -23.83 6.86 4.53
N THR A 38 -24.15 5.77 5.21
CA THR A 38 -23.79 4.41 4.79
C THR A 38 -24.38 4.10 3.41
N THR A 39 -25.61 4.54 3.12
CA THR A 39 -26.24 4.36 1.80
C THR A 39 -25.48 5.10 0.71
N ALA A 40 -25.12 6.38 0.94
CA ALA A 40 -24.37 7.18 -0.02
C ALA A 40 -22.98 6.60 -0.28
N VAL A 41 -22.28 6.18 0.78
CA VAL A 41 -20.96 5.56 0.66
C VAL A 41 -21.03 4.22 -0.06
N ASN A 42 -21.98 3.34 0.31
CA ASN A 42 -22.18 2.06 -0.36
C ASN A 42 -22.51 2.25 -1.84
N LEU A 43 -23.29 3.28 -2.20
CA LEU A 43 -23.62 3.57 -3.59
C LEU A 43 -22.37 3.98 -4.39
N VAL A 44 -21.51 4.84 -3.83
CA VAL A 44 -20.24 5.23 -4.47
C VAL A 44 -19.31 4.03 -4.62
N VAL A 45 -19.18 3.19 -3.58
CA VAL A 45 -18.37 1.97 -3.62
C VAL A 45 -18.91 1.04 -4.70
N ALA A 46 -20.19 0.70 -4.67
CA ALA A 46 -20.81 -0.23 -5.60
C ALA A 46 -20.71 0.25 -7.06
N ALA A 47 -20.79 1.57 -7.29
CA ALA A 47 -20.59 2.19 -8.59
C ALA A 47 -19.16 2.03 -9.13
N LEU A 48 -18.15 2.04 -8.25
CA LEU A 48 -16.74 1.93 -8.67
C LEU A 48 -16.21 0.49 -8.66
N THR A 49 -16.78 -0.38 -7.84
CA THR A 49 -16.41 -1.81 -7.75
C THR A 49 -17.29 -2.71 -8.60
N VAL A 50 -18.29 -2.15 -9.29
CA VAL A 50 -19.22 -2.88 -10.16
C VAL A 50 -20.03 -3.92 -9.36
N ASP A 51 -20.49 -3.53 -8.16
CA ASP A 51 -21.33 -4.40 -7.33
C ASP A 51 -22.81 -4.26 -7.72
N PHE A 52 -23.24 -5.10 -8.65
CA PHE A 52 -24.62 -5.11 -9.14
C PHE A 52 -25.65 -5.44 -8.07
N THR A 53 -25.29 -6.28 -7.10
CA THR A 53 -26.25 -6.71 -6.06
C THR A 53 -26.59 -5.52 -5.16
N GLU A 54 -25.57 -4.74 -4.79
CA GLU A 54 -25.79 -3.52 -4.03
C GLU A 54 -26.48 -2.43 -4.87
N LEU A 55 -26.10 -2.23 -6.14
CA LEU A 55 -26.76 -1.25 -7.00
C LEU A 55 -28.24 -1.58 -7.27
N ASP A 56 -28.59 -2.85 -7.42
CA ASP A 56 -30.00 -3.26 -7.58
C ASP A 56 -30.80 -3.04 -6.29
N ARG A 57 -30.19 -3.27 -5.12
CA ARG A 57 -30.84 -3.05 -3.83
C ARG A 57 -31.05 -1.57 -3.50
N LEU A 58 -30.09 -0.71 -3.85
CA LEU A 58 -30.11 0.70 -3.46
C LEU A 58 -31.09 1.52 -4.33
N GLU A 59 -31.79 2.47 -3.69
CA GLU A 59 -32.72 3.37 -4.38
C GLU A 59 -31.99 4.60 -4.94
N PHE A 60 -31.81 4.62 -6.26
CA PHE A 60 -31.29 5.75 -7.04
C PHE A 60 -31.79 5.65 -8.50
N SER A 61 -31.81 6.77 -9.22
CA SER A 61 -32.07 6.78 -10.67
C SER A 61 -30.78 6.93 -11.48
N ARG A 62 -29.84 7.74 -10.99
CA ARG A 62 -28.56 7.99 -11.65
C ARG A 62 -27.45 8.29 -10.66
N ILE A 63 -26.24 7.81 -10.93
CA ILE A 63 -25.02 8.27 -10.25
C ILE A 63 -23.96 8.65 -11.27
N ILE A 64 -23.29 9.78 -11.01
CA ILE A 64 -22.18 10.31 -11.82
C ILE A 64 -20.97 10.47 -10.91
N VAL A 65 -19.92 9.69 -11.16
CA VAL A 65 -18.62 9.81 -10.48
C VAL A 65 -17.62 10.43 -11.44
N LYS A 66 -17.19 11.65 -11.15
CA LYS A 66 -16.14 12.36 -11.90
C LYS A 66 -14.80 12.10 -11.23
N LEU A 67 -13.80 11.78 -12.05
CA LEU A 67 -12.47 11.42 -11.62
C LEU A 67 -11.44 12.47 -12.08
N LYS A 68 -10.39 12.66 -11.29
CA LYS A 68 -9.23 13.50 -11.63
C LYS A 68 -7.92 12.77 -11.38
N SER A 69 -6.90 13.12 -12.13
CA SER A 69 -5.54 12.64 -11.91
C SER A 69 -4.67 13.77 -11.34
N ARG A 70 -3.71 13.42 -10.48
CA ARG A 70 -2.63 14.35 -10.08
C ARG A 70 -1.61 14.59 -11.20
N ILE A 71 -1.53 13.70 -12.19
CA ILE A 71 -0.52 13.72 -13.26
C ILE A 71 -1.14 14.09 -14.61
N SER A 72 -2.30 13.51 -14.93
CA SER A 72 -2.97 13.69 -16.21
C SER A 72 -4.00 14.82 -16.19
N ARG A 73 -4.13 15.55 -17.30
CA ARG A 73 -5.22 16.53 -17.50
C ARG A 73 -6.54 15.90 -17.92
N LYS A 74 -6.56 14.59 -18.19
CA LYS A 74 -7.80 13.87 -18.50
C LYS A 74 -8.75 13.94 -17.30
N LYS A 75 -10.05 14.05 -17.59
CA LYS A 75 -11.13 14.05 -16.61
C LYS A 75 -12.09 12.90 -16.91
N PRO A 76 -11.77 11.67 -16.49
CA PRO A 76 -12.65 10.53 -16.71
C PRO A 76 -13.95 10.68 -15.90
N SER A 77 -14.99 9.98 -16.32
CA SER A 77 -16.24 9.90 -15.55
C SER A 77 -16.90 8.54 -15.71
N VAL A 78 -17.53 8.07 -14.64
CA VAL A 78 -18.37 6.86 -14.60
C VAL A 78 -19.80 7.32 -14.36
N ILE A 79 -20.70 6.99 -15.27
CA ILE A 79 -22.12 7.32 -15.20
C ILE A 79 -22.88 6.01 -15.14
N ILE A 80 -23.80 5.89 -14.19
CA ILE A 80 -24.65 4.71 -14.06
C ILE A 80 -26.09 5.18 -14.06
N ASN A 81 -26.91 4.59 -14.93
CA ASN A 81 -28.35 4.84 -14.99
C ASN A 81 -29.08 3.56 -14.56
N LYS A 82 -30.00 3.69 -13.61
CA LYS A 82 -30.89 2.63 -13.16
C LYS A 82 -32.29 2.88 -13.72
N LYS A 83 -32.77 2.01 -14.61
CA LYS A 83 -34.09 2.14 -15.24
C LYS A 83 -35.00 1.03 -14.73
N VAL A 84 -36.11 1.42 -14.12
CA VAL A 84 -37.14 0.46 -13.70
C VAL A 84 -37.98 0.10 -14.93
N SER A 85 -37.96 -1.17 -15.33
CA SER A 85 -38.78 -1.67 -16.42
C SER A 85 -40.18 -2.01 -15.92
N LYS A 86 -41.23 -1.65 -16.68
CA LYS A 86 -42.61 -2.11 -16.38
C LYS A 86 -42.82 -3.60 -16.70
N LYS A 87 -41.87 -4.23 -17.41
CA LYS A 87 -41.98 -5.61 -17.93
C LYS A 87 -41.14 -6.64 -17.15
N SER A 88 -40.22 -6.18 -16.31
CA SER A 88 -39.36 -7.03 -15.47
C SER A 88 -39.51 -6.58 -14.01
N PRO A 89 -39.55 -7.50 -13.04
CA PRO A 89 -39.47 -7.13 -11.63
C PRO A 89 -38.07 -6.59 -11.24
N PHE A 90 -37.08 -6.70 -12.13
CA PHE A 90 -35.71 -6.25 -11.91
C PHE A 90 -35.41 -4.93 -12.64
N ALA A 91 -34.50 -4.12 -12.09
CA ALA A 91 -34.10 -2.85 -12.66
C ALA A 91 -32.89 -3.00 -13.58
N SER A 92 -32.94 -2.40 -14.77
CA SER A 92 -31.80 -2.41 -15.68
C SER A 92 -30.74 -1.40 -15.24
N ILE A 93 -29.48 -1.83 -15.26
CA ILE A 93 -28.31 -1.01 -14.89
C ILE A 93 -27.45 -0.82 -16.13
N GLU A 94 -27.24 0.44 -16.53
CA GLU A 94 -26.37 0.80 -17.65
C GLU A 94 -25.18 1.62 -17.15
N TYR A 95 -23.96 1.18 -17.49
CA TYR A 95 -22.72 1.92 -17.24
C TYR A 95 -22.29 2.68 -18.49
N GLU A 96 -21.92 3.95 -18.34
CA GLU A 96 -21.24 4.74 -19.36
C GLU A 96 -19.92 5.24 -18.76
N VAL A 97 -18.80 4.78 -19.31
CA VAL A 97 -17.46 5.13 -18.83
C VAL A 97 -16.74 6.00 -19.87
N LYS A 98 -16.34 7.21 -19.48
CA LYS A 98 -15.55 8.13 -20.30
C LYS A 98 -14.12 8.18 -19.79
N GLU A 99 -13.12 7.98 -20.64
CA GLU A 99 -11.72 8.11 -20.25
C GLU A 99 -11.24 9.58 -20.27
N SER A 100 -12.00 10.48 -20.90
CA SER A 100 -11.76 11.92 -20.89
C SER A 100 -13.06 12.70 -21.10
N ALA A 101 -13.07 14.00 -20.78
CA ALA A 101 -14.27 14.83 -20.93
C ALA A 101 -14.79 14.93 -22.38
N SER A 102 -13.92 14.81 -23.38
CA SER A 102 -14.28 14.84 -24.81
C SER A 102 -14.57 13.46 -25.39
N ASP A 103 -14.44 12.40 -24.60
CA ASP A 103 -14.68 11.03 -25.04
C ASP A 103 -16.19 10.78 -25.22
N LYS A 104 -16.55 9.96 -26.23
CA LYS A 104 -17.94 9.56 -26.45
C LYS A 104 -18.45 8.62 -25.36
N GLY A 105 -17.54 7.97 -24.64
CA GLY A 105 -17.85 7.03 -23.58
C GLY A 105 -18.16 5.64 -24.12
N ILE A 106 -17.80 4.62 -23.33
CA ILE A 106 -18.11 3.24 -23.61
C ILE A 106 -19.34 2.89 -22.77
N VAL A 107 -20.43 2.51 -23.45
CA VAL A 107 -21.66 2.10 -22.80
C VAL A 107 -21.69 0.58 -22.66
N PHE A 108 -21.97 0.12 -21.46
CA PHE A 108 -22.16 -1.28 -21.11
C PHE A 108 -23.56 -1.42 -20.52
N SER A 109 -24.46 -2.06 -21.27
CA SER A 109 -25.75 -2.47 -20.72
C SER A 109 -25.60 -3.82 -20.04
N LEU A 110 -26.12 -3.93 -18.82
CA LEU A 110 -26.04 -5.15 -18.02
C LEU A 110 -27.35 -5.93 -18.04
N ASP A 111 -28.28 -5.58 -18.92
CA ASP A 111 -29.46 -6.40 -19.20
C ASP A 111 -29.06 -7.75 -19.80
N ASP A 112 -27.92 -7.79 -20.50
CA ASP A 112 -27.28 -9.04 -20.91
C ASP A 112 -26.92 -9.92 -19.68
N TYR A 113 -26.64 -9.34 -18.50
CA TYR A 113 -26.29 -10.06 -17.26
C TYR A 113 -27.50 -10.70 -16.56
N GLU A 114 -28.71 -10.16 -16.74
CA GLU A 114 -29.95 -10.75 -16.26
C GLU A 114 -30.36 -11.99 -17.08
N GLU A 115 -30.25 -11.93 -18.42
CA GLU A 115 -30.35 -13.14 -19.26
C GLU A 115 -29.28 -14.19 -18.89
N GLN A 116 -28.08 -13.75 -18.47
CA GLN A 116 -26.96 -14.59 -18.03
C GLN A 116 -27.17 -15.23 -16.64
N MET A 117 -27.92 -14.63 -15.73
CA MET A 117 -28.29 -15.23 -14.43
C MET A 117 -29.38 -16.30 -14.57
N MET A 118 -30.25 -16.20 -15.59
CA MET A 118 -31.24 -17.23 -15.91
C MET A 118 -30.61 -18.52 -16.47
N LEU A 119 -29.41 -18.43 -17.08
CA LEU A 119 -28.65 -19.57 -17.64
C LEU A 119 -27.72 -20.22 -16.59
N ARG A 120 -28.31 -20.78 -15.53
CA ARG A 120 -27.64 -21.41 -14.36
C ARG A 120 -26.74 -22.65 -14.62
N GLY A 121 -26.19 -22.85 -15.82
CA GLY A 121 -25.47 -24.09 -16.18
C GLY A 121 -24.16 -23.96 -16.96
N PHE A 122 -23.70 -22.77 -17.34
CA PHE A 122 -22.50 -22.64 -18.18
C PHE A 122 -21.20 -22.37 -17.39
N PRO A 123 -20.06 -22.99 -17.76
CA PRO A 123 -18.76 -22.71 -17.15
C PRO A 123 -18.30 -21.25 -17.35
N ARG A 124 -17.87 -20.61 -16.26
CA ARG A 124 -17.38 -19.21 -16.15
C ARG A 124 -16.38 -18.79 -17.26
N GLN A 125 -15.60 -19.72 -17.78
CA GLN A 125 -14.56 -19.49 -18.79
C GLN A 125 -15.08 -19.19 -20.21
N ILE A 126 -16.31 -19.63 -20.54
CA ILE A 126 -16.94 -19.34 -21.85
C ILE A 126 -17.55 -17.94 -21.85
N MET A 127 -18.01 -17.47 -20.69
CA MET A 127 -18.67 -16.17 -20.48
C MET A 127 -17.72 -14.99 -20.61
N GLU A 128 -16.49 -15.08 -20.07
CA GLU A 128 -15.47 -14.03 -20.24
C GLU A 128 -15.14 -13.80 -21.72
N ARG A 129 -15.17 -14.84 -22.55
CA ARG A 129 -14.89 -14.74 -23.99
C ARG A 129 -15.97 -14.00 -24.76
N GLU A 130 -17.23 -14.03 -24.35
CA GLU A 130 -18.34 -13.41 -25.09
C GLU A 130 -18.43 -11.90 -24.84
N VAL A 131 -18.21 -11.46 -23.60
CA VAL A 131 -18.09 -10.04 -23.25
C VAL A 131 -16.81 -9.43 -23.85
N TYR A 132 -15.68 -10.17 -23.82
CA TYR A 132 -14.46 -9.76 -24.53
C TYR A 132 -14.67 -9.68 -26.05
N ARG A 133 -15.50 -10.55 -26.64
CA ARG A 133 -15.78 -10.55 -28.08
C ARG A 133 -16.60 -9.35 -28.54
N ARG A 134 -17.53 -8.83 -27.73
CA ARG A 134 -18.37 -7.66 -28.11
C ARG A 134 -17.69 -6.30 -27.90
N HIS A 135 -16.92 -6.14 -26.81
CA HIS A 135 -16.37 -4.82 -26.42
C HIS A 135 -14.84 -4.78 -26.27
N GLY A 136 -14.15 -5.91 -26.33
CA GLY A 136 -12.68 -6.00 -26.14
C GLY A 136 -12.21 -5.84 -24.69
N ARG A 137 -13.04 -5.32 -23.77
CA ARG A 137 -12.77 -5.17 -22.31
C ARG A 137 -14.08 -5.23 -21.51
N SER A 138 -14.00 -5.65 -20.25
CA SER A 138 -15.14 -5.62 -19.30
C SER A 138 -15.24 -4.27 -18.57
N VAL A 139 -16.43 -3.93 -18.06
CA VAL A 139 -16.64 -2.75 -17.18
C VAL A 139 -15.62 -2.77 -16.04
N GLN A 140 -15.47 -3.92 -15.37
CA GLN A 140 -14.54 -4.12 -14.27
C GLN A 140 -13.10 -3.76 -14.65
N SER A 141 -12.59 -4.30 -15.78
CA SER A 141 -11.23 -4.01 -16.24
C SER A 141 -11.03 -2.54 -16.63
N THR A 142 -12.09 -1.91 -17.14
CA THR A 142 -12.06 -0.48 -17.52
C THR A 142 -12.00 0.38 -16.25
N LEU A 143 -12.86 0.13 -15.26
CA LEU A 143 -12.84 0.88 -14.00
C LEU A 143 -11.54 0.64 -13.20
N GLN A 144 -11.04 -0.60 -13.15
CA GLN A 144 -9.76 -0.93 -12.53
C GLN A 144 -8.57 -0.25 -13.21
N SER A 145 -8.68 0.22 -14.46
CA SER A 145 -7.63 1.02 -15.10
C SER A 145 -7.71 2.52 -14.75
N LEU A 146 -8.88 2.98 -14.29
CA LEU A 146 -9.15 4.37 -13.95
C LEU A 146 -8.91 4.66 -12.47
N VAL A 147 -9.40 3.80 -11.58
CA VAL A 147 -9.38 4.04 -10.13
C VAL A 147 -9.14 2.76 -9.35
N ASN A 148 -8.32 2.84 -8.30
CA ASN A 148 -8.17 1.78 -7.32
C ASN A 148 -9.03 2.15 -6.11
N VAL A 149 -9.95 1.28 -5.70
CA VAL A 149 -10.85 1.52 -4.56
C VAL A 149 -10.60 0.48 -3.49
N SER A 150 -10.28 0.94 -2.28
CA SER A 150 -10.23 0.13 -1.07
C SER A 150 -11.47 0.44 -0.26
N TRP A 151 -12.30 -0.57 -0.01
CA TRP A 151 -13.54 -0.43 0.74
C TRP A 151 -13.47 -1.19 2.05
N LEU A 152 -13.70 -0.49 3.15
CA LEU A 152 -13.72 -1.09 4.47
C LEU A 152 -15.04 -0.83 5.20
N SER A 153 -15.92 -1.84 5.15
CA SER A 153 -17.02 -2.02 6.12
C SER A 153 -16.64 -3.10 7.13
N VAL A 154 -16.19 -2.72 8.33
CA VAL A 154 -15.67 -3.69 9.34
C VAL A 154 -16.82 -4.49 9.99
N HIS A 155 -17.98 -3.86 10.19
CA HIS A 155 -19.09 -4.41 10.98
C HIS A 155 -20.28 -4.92 10.18
N ARG A 156 -20.26 -4.76 8.85
CA ARG A 156 -21.32 -5.28 7.98
C ARG A 156 -20.71 -6.30 7.04
N ALA A 157 -21.33 -7.47 6.99
CA ALA A 157 -20.92 -8.54 6.09
C ALA A 157 -20.93 -8.02 4.65
N SER A 158 -19.76 -7.84 4.05
CA SER A 158 -19.65 -7.92 2.60
C SER A 158 -19.94 -9.37 2.23
N MET A 159 -20.99 -9.59 1.43
CA MET A 159 -21.31 -10.91 0.91
C MET A 159 -20.27 -11.29 -0.15
N GLU A 160 -19.11 -11.77 0.28
CA GLU A 160 -18.24 -12.51 -0.63
C GLU A 160 -18.95 -13.82 -0.98
N ARG A 161 -19.28 -13.97 -2.26
CA ARG A 161 -19.84 -15.20 -2.82
C ARG A 161 -18.77 -16.28 -2.80
N ASN A 162 -19.14 -17.42 -2.20
CA ASN A 162 -18.46 -18.72 -2.20
C ASN A 162 -17.64 -19.05 -0.94
N SER A 163 -18.33 -19.30 0.17
CA SER A 163 -17.92 -20.37 1.09
C SER A 163 -19.16 -21.22 1.42
N TYR A 164 -19.32 -22.31 0.67
CA TYR A 164 -20.26 -23.36 1.03
C TYR A 164 -19.71 -24.09 2.27
N GLU A 165 -20.57 -24.13 3.29
CA GLU A 165 -20.78 -25.24 4.25
C GLU A 165 -20.07 -25.34 5.63
N ASP A 166 -19.17 -24.45 6.09
CA ASP A 166 -18.61 -24.63 7.47
C ASP A 166 -18.41 -23.39 8.37
N GLU A 167 -18.73 -22.15 7.96
CA GLU A 167 -18.32 -20.92 8.69
C GLU A 167 -19.45 -20.17 9.46
N HIS A 168 -20.36 -20.86 10.17
CA HIS A 168 -21.45 -20.18 10.89
C HIS A 168 -21.09 -19.55 12.25
N TYR A 169 -19.84 -19.61 12.71
CA TYR A 169 -19.44 -19.12 14.05
C TYR A 169 -18.33 -18.05 14.08
N GLU A 170 -17.75 -17.66 12.95
CA GLU A 170 -16.65 -16.67 12.92
C GLU A 170 -17.19 -15.24 12.74
N SER A 171 -16.70 -14.29 13.55
CA SER A 171 -17.06 -12.86 13.43
C SER A 171 -16.57 -12.29 12.09
N THR A 172 -17.30 -11.34 11.50
CA THR A 172 -16.91 -10.65 10.25
C THR A 172 -15.53 -9.99 10.37
N VAL A 173 -15.22 -9.46 11.55
CA VAL A 173 -13.93 -8.85 11.86
C VAL A 173 -12.81 -9.88 11.81
N ASP A 174 -13.04 -11.07 12.37
CA ASP A 174 -12.04 -12.15 12.39
C ASP A 174 -11.78 -12.72 10.99
N ARG A 175 -12.84 -12.86 10.17
CA ARG A 175 -12.70 -13.25 8.77
C ARG A 175 -11.86 -12.24 7.98
N LYS A 176 -12.16 -10.94 8.11
CA LYS A 176 -11.38 -9.86 7.47
C LYS A 176 -9.93 -9.84 7.95
N LEU A 177 -9.72 -10.06 9.24
CA LEU A 177 -8.39 -10.10 9.82
C LEU A 177 -7.55 -11.27 9.28
N LYS A 178 -8.17 -12.44 9.10
CA LYS A 178 -7.54 -13.61 8.48
C LYS A 178 -7.18 -13.36 7.02
N GLU A 179 -8.10 -12.77 6.24
CA GLU A 179 -7.86 -12.39 4.85
C GLU A 179 -6.72 -11.38 4.73
N LEU A 180 -6.75 -10.32 5.54
CA LEU A 180 -5.70 -9.32 5.63
C LEU A 180 -4.35 -9.96 5.98
N SER A 181 -4.30 -10.81 7.00
CA SER A 181 -3.07 -11.49 7.41
C SER A 181 -2.45 -12.27 6.26
N ASN A 182 -3.26 -12.99 5.48
CA ASN A 182 -2.81 -13.71 4.30
C ASN A 182 -2.25 -12.78 3.21
N ARG A 183 -2.89 -11.64 2.97
CA ARG A 183 -2.41 -10.63 2.01
C ARG A 183 -1.10 -9.98 2.48
N LEU A 184 -0.98 -9.69 3.77
CA LEU A 184 0.23 -9.15 4.37
C LEU A 184 1.42 -10.12 4.28
N VAL A 185 1.21 -11.42 4.51
CA VAL A 185 2.27 -12.43 4.34
C VAL A 185 2.82 -12.42 2.91
N ARG A 186 1.94 -12.35 1.89
CA ARG A 186 2.35 -12.26 0.48
C ARG A 186 3.11 -10.98 0.18
N TYR A 187 2.64 -9.85 0.71
CA TYR A 187 3.29 -8.55 0.54
C TYR A 187 4.70 -8.55 1.17
N PHE A 188 4.83 -8.96 2.43
CA PHE A 188 6.11 -9.04 3.13
C PHE A 188 7.07 -10.04 2.48
N SER A 189 6.56 -11.16 1.95
CA SER A 189 7.36 -12.09 1.15
C SER A 189 7.93 -11.42 -0.11
N THR A 190 7.14 -10.58 -0.77
CA THR A 190 7.57 -9.82 -1.95
C THR A 190 8.67 -8.82 -1.60
N LEU A 191 8.55 -8.10 -0.48
CA LEU A 191 9.61 -7.22 0.03
C LEU A 191 10.88 -7.99 0.38
N GLY A 192 10.73 -9.14 1.05
CA GLY A 192 11.83 -10.04 1.41
C GLY A 192 12.59 -10.54 0.19
N LYS A 193 11.88 -10.91 -0.88
CA LYS A 193 12.47 -11.29 -2.16
C LYS A 193 13.24 -10.13 -2.79
N ALA A 194 12.63 -8.95 -2.92
CA ALA A 194 13.28 -7.77 -3.49
C ALA A 194 14.57 -7.39 -2.72
N GLY A 195 14.53 -7.43 -1.38
CA GLY A 195 15.71 -7.19 -0.54
C GLY A 195 16.82 -8.25 -0.72
N SER A 196 16.45 -9.51 -0.96
CA SER A 196 17.41 -10.60 -1.19
C SER A 196 18.06 -10.50 -2.57
N GLU A 197 17.30 -10.10 -3.60
CA GLU A 197 17.83 -9.84 -4.94
C GLU A 197 18.89 -8.72 -4.92
N GLN A 198 18.72 -7.68 -4.09
CA GLN A 198 19.76 -6.64 -3.93
C GLN A 198 21.04 -7.21 -3.32
N LEU A 199 20.95 -8.12 -2.35
CA LEU A 199 22.12 -8.79 -1.76
C LEU A 199 22.83 -9.68 -2.77
N GLU A 200 22.10 -10.43 -3.58
CA GLU A 200 22.67 -11.26 -4.65
C GLU A 200 23.37 -10.39 -5.72
N ALA A 201 22.77 -9.26 -6.09
CA ALA A 201 23.39 -8.30 -7.00
C ALA A 201 24.70 -7.73 -6.43
N PHE A 202 24.72 -7.39 -5.14
CA PHE A 202 25.94 -6.93 -4.47
C PHE A 202 27.03 -8.01 -4.43
N GLN A 203 26.67 -9.28 -4.15
CA GLN A 203 27.61 -10.40 -4.22
C GLN A 203 28.27 -10.48 -5.60
N LYS A 204 27.48 -10.43 -6.67
CA LYS A 204 27.99 -10.41 -8.05
C LYS A 204 28.94 -9.24 -8.27
N THR A 205 28.59 -8.05 -7.77
CA THR A 205 29.46 -6.87 -7.85
C THR A 205 30.81 -7.08 -7.16
N VAL A 206 30.83 -7.69 -5.97
CA VAL A 206 32.07 -8.03 -5.24
C VAL A 206 32.93 -9.03 -6.03
N PHE A 207 32.33 -10.06 -6.63
CA PHE A 207 33.09 -11.02 -7.43
C PHE A 207 33.66 -10.39 -8.70
N LEU A 208 32.88 -9.55 -9.38
CA LEU A 208 33.32 -8.88 -10.61
C LEU A 208 34.38 -7.80 -10.35
N SER A 209 34.35 -7.13 -9.18
CA SER A 209 35.37 -6.13 -8.82
C SER A 209 36.75 -6.75 -8.60
N MET A 210 36.85 -8.06 -8.39
CA MET A 210 38.13 -8.77 -8.37
C MET A 210 38.78 -8.86 -9.75
N LEU A 211 37.97 -8.86 -10.83
CA LEU A 211 38.45 -9.04 -12.21
C LEU A 211 38.77 -7.72 -12.89
N HIS A 212 37.98 -6.66 -12.65
CA HIS A 212 38.13 -5.39 -13.35
C HIS A 212 38.10 -4.19 -12.39
N ARG A 213 39.07 -3.29 -12.56
CA ARG A 213 39.12 -2.00 -11.86
C ARG A 213 38.11 -1.04 -12.49
N LYS A 214 36.96 -0.88 -11.83
CA LYS A 214 35.88 0.06 -12.21
C LYS A 214 36.11 1.51 -11.74
N SER A 215 37.35 1.93 -11.51
CA SER A 215 37.66 3.29 -11.04
C SER A 215 38.23 4.15 -12.16
N SER A 216 37.56 5.27 -12.46
CA SER A 216 38.04 6.32 -13.36
C SER A 216 38.99 7.32 -12.66
N LYS A 217 39.16 7.19 -11.33
CA LYS A 217 40.02 8.07 -10.54
C LYS A 217 41.50 7.77 -10.81
N PRO A 218 42.39 8.79 -10.80
CA PRO A 218 43.83 8.59 -10.85
C PRO A 218 44.30 7.63 -9.75
N LEU A 219 45.34 6.84 -10.04
CA LEU A 219 45.95 5.96 -9.04
C LEU A 219 46.30 6.74 -7.77
N PHE A 220 45.95 6.17 -6.62
CA PHE A 220 46.27 6.68 -5.28
C PHE A 220 45.54 7.96 -4.85
N SER A 221 44.65 8.54 -5.68
CA SER A 221 43.86 9.72 -5.28
C SER A 221 42.82 9.38 -4.21
N VAL A 222 42.30 8.15 -4.23
CA VAL A 222 41.33 7.65 -3.24
C VAL A 222 41.89 7.72 -1.82
N ALA A 223 43.16 7.35 -1.63
CA ALA A 223 43.81 7.36 -0.31
C ALA A 223 43.81 8.74 0.37
N LYS A 224 43.71 9.84 -0.40
CA LYS A 224 43.63 11.19 0.15
C LYS A 224 42.27 11.46 0.81
N GLU A 225 41.20 11.12 0.12
CA GLU A 225 39.81 11.51 0.45
C GLU A 225 39.09 10.49 1.36
N ILE A 226 39.64 9.28 1.48
CA ILE A 226 39.01 8.17 2.19
C ILE A 226 38.91 8.42 3.71
N ASN A 227 37.74 8.12 4.27
CA ASN A 227 37.54 8.06 5.72
C ASN A 227 37.73 6.62 6.21
N LEU A 228 38.90 6.34 6.81
CA LEU A 228 39.30 5.00 7.25
C LEU A 228 38.31 4.37 8.22
N ASN A 229 37.68 5.17 9.09
CA ASN A 229 36.74 4.65 10.09
C ASN A 229 35.41 4.22 9.45
N GLU A 230 34.91 5.00 8.50
CA GLU A 230 33.67 4.69 7.77
C GLU A 230 33.84 3.45 6.90
N GLU A 231 34.96 3.34 6.18
CA GLU A 231 35.24 2.16 5.37
C GLU A 231 35.38 0.90 6.20
N LYS A 232 36.10 0.99 7.32
CA LYS A 232 36.27 -0.12 8.24
C LYS A 232 34.90 -0.58 8.76
N ALA A 233 34.06 0.35 9.20
CA ALA A 233 32.71 0.04 9.68
C ALA A 233 31.82 -0.60 8.58
N ALA A 234 31.92 -0.11 7.34
CA ALA A 234 31.21 -0.68 6.20
C ALA A 234 31.67 -2.12 5.90
N LEU A 235 32.98 -2.38 5.89
CA LEU A 235 33.53 -3.73 5.73
C LEU A 235 33.09 -4.67 6.86
N GLU A 236 33.11 -4.21 8.12
CA GLU A 236 32.55 -4.99 9.24
C GLU A 236 31.06 -5.32 9.02
N GLY A 237 30.29 -4.36 8.52
CA GLY A 237 28.88 -4.54 8.15
C GLY A 237 28.70 -5.60 7.06
N ILE A 238 29.53 -5.56 6.02
CA ILE A 238 29.56 -6.58 4.96
C ILE A 238 29.85 -7.95 5.58
N PHE A 239 30.97 -8.11 6.30
CA PHE A 239 31.33 -9.41 6.88
C PHE A 239 30.23 -9.98 7.78
N LYS A 240 29.61 -9.15 8.63
CA LYS A 240 28.47 -9.54 9.47
C LYS A 240 27.26 -9.97 8.64
N GLN A 241 26.91 -9.24 7.59
CA GLN A 241 25.81 -9.58 6.68
C GLN A 241 26.01 -10.94 6.01
N PHE A 242 27.26 -11.31 5.73
CA PHE A 242 27.66 -12.60 5.17
C PHE A 242 27.94 -13.68 6.21
N LYS A 243 27.66 -13.40 7.50
CA LYS A 243 27.84 -14.33 8.63
C LYS A 243 29.30 -14.80 8.79
N VAL A 244 30.27 -13.98 8.39
CA VAL A 244 31.69 -14.23 8.67
C VAL A 244 31.95 -13.88 10.13
N ALA A 245 32.55 -14.80 10.90
CA ALA A 245 32.78 -14.56 12.32
C ALA A 245 33.88 -13.51 12.52
N SER A 246 33.71 -12.59 13.48
CA SER A 246 34.66 -11.50 13.74
C SER A 246 36.11 -11.97 13.91
N LYS A 247 36.31 -13.11 14.59
CA LYS A 247 37.64 -13.71 14.77
C LYS A 247 38.37 -14.03 13.46
N ASP A 248 37.65 -14.25 12.36
CA ASP A 248 38.23 -14.67 11.08
C ASP A 248 38.71 -13.49 10.23
N PHE A 249 38.20 -12.27 10.48
CA PHE A 249 38.53 -11.09 9.68
C PHE A 249 39.09 -9.90 10.47
N GLN A 250 38.80 -9.75 11.77
CA GLN A 250 39.11 -8.52 12.52
C GLN A 250 40.61 -8.16 12.47
N GLY A 251 41.50 -9.11 12.77
CA GLY A 251 42.94 -8.85 12.74
C GLY A 251 43.49 -8.53 11.35
N ARG A 252 42.88 -9.11 10.29
CA ARG A 252 43.26 -8.80 8.90
C ARG A 252 42.77 -7.41 8.48
N LEU A 253 41.58 -7.04 8.94
CA LEU A 253 40.98 -5.73 8.72
C LEU A 253 41.81 -4.65 9.41
N ASP A 254 42.10 -4.82 10.69
CA ASP A 254 42.90 -3.89 11.49
C ASP A 254 44.30 -3.70 10.87
N GLY A 255 44.97 -4.80 10.52
CA GLY A 255 46.28 -4.76 9.87
C GLY A 255 46.26 -4.07 8.50
N HIS A 256 45.20 -4.25 7.70
CA HIS A 256 45.06 -3.55 6.42
C HIS A 256 44.94 -2.03 6.62
N PHE A 257 44.08 -1.57 7.53
CA PHE A 257 43.89 -0.14 7.77
C PHE A 257 45.09 0.52 8.46
N GLU A 258 45.83 -0.21 9.31
CA GLU A 258 47.09 0.28 9.86
C GLU A 258 48.16 0.46 8.76
N ALA A 259 48.29 -0.51 7.85
CA ALA A 259 49.19 -0.42 6.71
C ALA A 259 48.79 0.70 5.75
N LEU A 260 47.48 0.90 5.53
CA LEU A 260 46.95 1.98 4.71
C LEU A 260 47.24 3.36 5.32
N SER A 261 47.07 3.50 6.64
CA SER A 261 47.44 4.75 7.34
C SER A 261 48.91 5.07 7.12
N LYS A 262 49.81 4.11 7.34
CA LYS A 262 51.25 4.27 7.10
C LYS A 262 51.57 4.61 5.64
N ALA A 263 50.90 3.97 4.67
CA ALA A 263 51.09 4.25 3.26
C ALA A 263 50.60 5.66 2.87
N LYS A 264 49.48 6.12 3.46
CA LYS A 264 48.95 7.48 3.29
C LYS A 264 49.93 8.52 3.83
N ASP A 265 50.49 8.29 5.02
CA ASP A 265 51.47 9.18 5.65
C ASP A 265 52.74 9.31 4.80
N LYS A 266 53.23 8.22 4.19
CA LYS A 266 54.39 8.27 3.28
C LYS A 266 54.09 8.95 1.94
N LEU A 267 52.85 8.86 1.46
CA LEU A 267 52.44 9.42 0.16
C LEU A 267 52.19 10.93 0.24
N TYR A 268 51.73 11.43 1.39
CA TYR A 268 51.30 12.82 1.57
C TYR A 268 52.02 13.57 2.71
N GLY A 269 52.92 12.92 3.44
CA GLY A 269 53.72 13.53 4.49
C GLY A 269 54.92 14.33 3.96
N ASP A 270 55.49 15.17 4.82
CA ASP A 270 56.59 16.08 4.48
C ASP A 270 57.94 15.36 4.24
N ASP A 271 58.11 14.16 4.81
CA ASP A 271 59.27 13.29 4.60
C ASP A 271 58.90 12.23 3.55
N VAL A 272 59.70 12.11 2.48
CA VAL A 272 59.43 11.21 1.34
C VAL A 272 60.36 10.00 1.34
N PRO A 273 60.21 9.02 2.25
CA PRO A 273 60.71 7.69 1.97
C PRO A 273 59.85 7.12 0.83
N GLY A 274 60.49 6.65 -0.24
CA GLY A 274 59.78 6.09 -1.39
C GLY A 274 58.81 4.96 -0.99
N LEU A 275 57.71 4.81 -1.73
CA LEU A 275 56.73 3.77 -1.49
C LEU A 275 57.35 2.37 -1.66
N THR A 276 57.11 1.50 -0.69
CA THR A 276 57.45 0.07 -0.82
C THR A 276 56.40 -0.65 -1.67
N THR A 277 56.74 -1.86 -2.13
CA THR A 277 55.79 -2.73 -2.86
C THR A 277 54.55 -3.06 -2.02
N THR A 278 54.70 -3.19 -0.69
CA THR A 278 53.60 -3.37 0.25
C THR A 278 52.70 -2.15 0.31
N ASP A 279 53.27 -0.94 0.37
CA ASP A 279 52.50 0.31 0.39
C ASP A 279 51.67 0.44 -0.91
N ILE A 280 52.28 0.16 -2.07
CA ILE A 280 51.60 0.18 -3.38
C ILE A 280 50.46 -0.84 -3.43
N SER A 281 50.70 -2.08 -2.96
CA SER A 281 49.69 -3.14 -2.94
C SER A 281 48.48 -2.78 -2.07
N VAL A 282 48.73 -2.20 -0.89
CA VAL A 282 47.68 -1.73 0.03
C VAL A 282 46.86 -0.63 -0.64
N LEU A 283 47.50 0.40 -1.20
CA LEU A 283 46.80 1.50 -1.87
C LEU A 283 45.93 1.04 -3.04
N ILE A 284 46.40 0.09 -3.86
CA ILE A 284 45.60 -0.54 -4.93
C ILE A 284 44.45 -1.39 -4.36
N GLY A 285 44.70 -2.10 -3.25
CA GLY A 285 43.67 -2.82 -2.51
C GLY A 285 42.56 -1.90 -2.01
N THR A 286 42.94 -0.76 -1.46
CA THR A 286 42.04 0.25 -0.91
C THR A 286 41.10 0.83 -1.95
N GLU A 287 41.56 1.10 -3.17
CA GLU A 287 40.65 1.58 -4.23
C GLU A 287 39.53 0.58 -4.57
N ARG A 288 39.81 -0.73 -4.43
CA ARG A 288 38.77 -1.76 -4.60
C ARG A 288 37.82 -1.80 -3.41
N ILE A 289 38.35 -1.59 -2.20
CA ILE A 289 37.55 -1.49 -0.98
C ILE A 289 36.60 -0.29 -1.08
N ASP A 290 37.10 0.88 -1.46
CA ASP A 290 36.30 2.11 -1.66
C ASP A 290 35.12 1.87 -2.60
N TYR A 291 35.37 1.24 -3.75
CA TYR A 291 34.29 0.88 -4.68
C TYR A 291 33.27 -0.10 -4.05
N ILE A 292 33.73 -1.11 -3.30
CA ILE A 292 32.84 -2.07 -2.64
C ILE A 292 32.03 -1.39 -1.54
N VAL A 293 32.64 -0.48 -0.78
CA VAL A 293 31.99 0.30 0.28
C VAL A 293 30.93 1.23 -0.31
N ASP A 294 31.22 1.91 -1.42
CA ASP A 294 30.25 2.73 -2.14
C ASP A 294 29.03 1.90 -2.61
N GLU A 295 29.27 0.75 -3.24
CA GLU A 295 28.19 -0.16 -3.66
C GLU A 295 27.43 -0.76 -2.47
N TRP A 296 28.10 -0.97 -1.33
CA TRP A 296 27.46 -1.41 -0.09
C TRP A 296 26.53 -0.34 0.49
N ASN A 297 26.96 0.92 0.51
CA ASN A 297 26.12 2.02 0.97
C ASN A 297 24.87 2.19 0.08
N LYS A 298 25.03 2.13 -1.25
CA LYS A 298 23.90 2.13 -2.19
C LYS A 298 22.96 0.94 -1.96
N LEU A 299 23.50 -0.23 -1.65
CA LEU A 299 22.70 -1.40 -1.28
C LEU A 299 21.88 -1.13 -0.01
N LEU A 300 22.49 -0.55 1.03
CA LEU A 300 21.79 -0.23 2.28
C LEU A 300 20.63 0.75 2.03
N GLU A 301 20.86 1.82 1.26
CA GLU A 301 19.83 2.78 0.87
C GLU A 301 18.66 2.12 0.11
N ARG A 302 18.96 1.29 -0.89
CA ARG A 302 17.94 0.56 -1.66
C ARG A 302 17.14 -0.39 -0.78
N ARG A 303 17.81 -1.13 0.12
CA ARG A 303 17.12 -2.03 1.05
C ARG A 303 16.25 -1.26 2.03
N GLN A 304 16.73 -0.14 2.55
CA GLN A 304 15.93 0.73 3.42
C GLN A 304 14.66 1.19 2.69
N ALA A 305 14.78 1.65 1.44
CA ALA A 305 13.63 2.05 0.63
C ALA A 305 12.63 0.90 0.38
N ILE A 306 13.11 -0.33 0.16
CA ILE A 306 12.25 -1.51 -0.02
C ILE A 306 11.44 -1.82 1.24
N PHE A 307 12.05 -1.72 2.43
CA PHE A 307 11.40 -2.10 3.69
C PHE A 307 10.70 -0.94 4.41
N GLU A 308 10.91 0.30 3.99
CA GLU A 308 10.34 1.49 4.63
C GLU A 308 8.80 1.43 4.81
N PRO A 309 7.98 0.93 3.86
CA PRO A 309 6.53 0.88 4.07
C PRO A 309 6.14 -0.05 5.23
N ARG A 310 6.80 -1.21 5.31
CA ARG A 310 6.63 -2.19 6.39
C ARG A 310 7.06 -1.60 7.72
N ASP A 311 8.22 -0.95 7.75
CA ASP A 311 8.79 -0.40 8.97
C ASP A 311 7.95 0.76 9.50
N THR A 312 7.47 1.65 8.61
CA THR A 312 6.54 2.72 8.94
C THR A 312 5.24 2.18 9.54
N PHE A 313 4.64 1.16 8.92
CA PHE A 313 3.46 0.49 9.46
C PHE A 313 3.71 -0.11 10.85
N LEU A 314 4.83 -0.81 11.04
CA LEU A 314 5.18 -1.41 12.34
C LEU A 314 5.40 -0.35 13.42
N THR A 315 6.08 0.75 13.10
CA THR A 315 6.29 1.87 14.02
C THR A 315 4.94 2.48 14.44
N ILE A 316 4.06 2.77 13.47
CA ILE A 316 2.76 3.37 13.73
C ILE A 316 1.90 2.44 14.58
N ILE A 317 1.72 1.18 14.19
CA ILE A 317 0.83 0.29 14.93
C ILE A 317 1.35 0.02 16.34
N ASN A 318 2.66 -0.15 16.52
CA ASN A 318 3.23 -0.32 17.86
C ASN A 318 3.10 0.93 18.73
N SER A 319 3.13 2.13 18.15
CA SER A 319 2.89 3.38 18.90
C SER A 319 1.45 3.48 19.43
N MET A 320 0.50 2.85 18.75
CA MET A 320 -0.91 2.86 19.12
C MET A 320 -1.27 1.71 20.09
N MET A 321 -0.60 0.56 19.98
CA MET A 321 -0.87 -0.61 20.83
C MET A 321 -0.41 -0.39 22.28
N ARG A 322 -1.19 -0.88 23.25
CA ARG A 322 -0.83 -0.85 24.67
C ARG A 322 -0.45 -2.24 25.16
N LYS A 323 0.70 -2.33 25.83
CA LYS A 323 1.19 -3.57 26.48
C LYS A 323 1.44 -4.76 25.53
N LYS A 324 1.52 -4.50 24.24
CA LYS A 324 1.74 -5.48 23.18
C LYS A 324 2.68 -4.88 22.14
N GLU A 325 3.45 -5.73 21.51
CA GLU A 325 4.32 -5.38 20.40
C GLU A 325 4.04 -6.33 19.23
N ILE A 326 3.84 -5.76 18.05
CA ILE A 326 3.68 -6.45 16.78
C ILE A 326 5.03 -6.45 16.07
N SER A 327 5.46 -7.63 15.65
CA SER A 327 6.68 -7.86 14.86
C SER A 327 6.36 -8.79 13.70
N ILE A 328 7.29 -8.96 12.76
CA ILE A 328 7.17 -9.93 11.67
C ILE A 328 8.12 -11.08 11.95
N ASN A 329 7.60 -12.31 11.94
CA ASN A 329 8.42 -13.51 12.14
C ASN A 329 9.17 -13.92 10.85
N SER A 330 9.98 -14.98 10.94
CA SER A 330 10.72 -15.53 9.80
C SER A 330 9.84 -16.06 8.66
N GLN A 331 8.57 -16.33 8.92
CA GLN A 331 7.56 -16.80 7.98
C GLN A 331 6.79 -15.62 7.33
N ASN A 332 7.21 -14.38 7.61
CA ASN A 332 6.54 -13.15 7.20
C ASN A 332 5.13 -12.97 7.78
N GLU A 333 4.82 -13.63 8.89
CA GLU A 333 3.55 -13.47 9.60
C GLU A 333 3.68 -12.41 10.69
N LEU A 334 2.59 -11.71 10.96
CA LEU A 334 2.50 -10.83 12.11
C LEU A 334 2.53 -11.68 13.40
N LYS A 335 3.39 -11.30 14.34
CA LYS A 335 3.54 -11.92 15.65
C LYS A 335 3.28 -10.86 16.72
N VAL A 336 2.35 -11.14 17.61
CA VAL A 336 2.03 -10.27 18.74
C VAL A 336 2.68 -10.83 20.01
N THR A 337 3.51 -10.03 20.66
CA THR A 337 4.15 -10.37 21.93
C THR A 337 3.59 -9.48 23.03
N THR A 338 3.17 -10.05 24.15
CA THR A 338 2.71 -9.29 25.32
C THR A 338 3.90 -8.74 26.11
N GLN A 339 3.67 -7.75 26.98
CA GLN A 339 4.69 -7.26 27.93
C GLN A 339 5.35 -8.36 28.79
N SER A 340 4.65 -9.47 29.04
CA SER A 340 5.17 -10.63 29.75
C SER A 340 6.04 -11.56 28.88
N GLY A 341 6.31 -11.20 27.62
CA GLY A 341 7.08 -11.99 26.66
C GLY A 341 6.30 -13.16 26.04
N LYS A 342 4.99 -13.28 26.31
CA LYS A 342 4.17 -14.39 25.78
C LYS A 342 3.67 -14.07 24.37
N ASN A 343 3.65 -15.09 23.52
CA ASN A 343 3.04 -15.02 22.20
C ASN A 343 1.51 -14.95 22.34
N LEU A 344 0.88 -13.97 21.71
CA LEU A 344 -0.57 -13.81 21.65
C LEU A 344 -1.04 -14.04 20.21
N PRO A 345 -1.92 -15.01 19.95
CA PRO A 345 -2.56 -15.15 18.65
C PRO A 345 -3.32 -13.88 18.24
N ILE A 346 -3.22 -13.47 16.97
CA ILE A 346 -3.86 -12.26 16.44
C ILE A 346 -5.38 -12.26 16.64
N ASN A 347 -6.03 -13.41 16.53
CA ASN A 347 -7.47 -13.57 16.76
C ASN A 347 -7.88 -13.36 18.24
N ARG A 348 -6.92 -13.27 19.18
CA ARG A 348 -7.16 -12.95 20.59
C ARG A 348 -6.91 -11.48 20.95
N LEU A 349 -6.64 -10.63 19.95
CA LEU A 349 -6.67 -9.19 20.13
C LEU A 349 -8.09 -8.71 20.52
N SER A 350 -8.18 -7.56 21.17
CA SER A 350 -9.48 -6.90 21.40
C SER A 350 -10.09 -6.44 20.07
N SER A 351 -11.41 -6.25 20.01
CA SER A 351 -12.10 -5.80 18.79
C SER A 351 -11.51 -4.51 18.22
N GLY A 352 -11.22 -3.52 19.08
CA GLY A 352 -10.57 -2.27 18.67
C GLY A 352 -9.16 -2.47 18.10
N GLU A 353 -8.35 -3.34 18.71
CA GLU A 353 -7.00 -3.67 18.19
C GLU A 353 -7.07 -4.39 16.84
N LYS A 354 -8.02 -5.32 16.68
CA LYS A 354 -8.26 -6.01 15.40
C LYS A 354 -8.68 -5.01 14.32
N GLN A 355 -9.61 -4.12 14.63
CA GLN A 355 -10.07 -3.10 13.70
C GLN A 355 -8.94 -2.13 13.31
N LEU A 356 -8.13 -1.69 14.28
CA LEU A 356 -6.97 -0.86 14.01
C LEU A 356 -5.99 -1.54 13.06
N LEU A 357 -5.70 -2.82 13.31
CA LEU A 357 -4.83 -3.63 12.45
C LEU A 357 -5.39 -3.77 11.03
N ILE A 358 -6.70 -3.95 10.89
CA ILE A 358 -7.37 -4.00 9.59
C ILE A 358 -7.26 -2.67 8.85
N VAL A 359 -7.60 -1.55 9.50
CA VAL A 359 -7.59 -0.23 8.87
C VAL A 359 -6.18 0.16 8.41
N LEU A 360 -5.18 0.02 9.27
CA LEU A 360 -3.80 0.36 8.92
C LEU A 360 -3.18 -0.64 7.94
N GLY A 361 -3.53 -1.92 8.05
CA GLY A 361 -3.05 -2.98 7.16
C GLY A 361 -3.57 -2.82 5.73
N GLU A 362 -4.84 -2.44 5.55
CA GLU A 362 -5.40 -2.13 4.23
C GLU A 362 -4.69 -0.92 3.60
N ALA A 363 -4.35 0.11 4.37
CA ALA A 363 -3.55 1.23 3.86
C ALA A 363 -2.15 0.79 3.42
N LEU A 364 -1.51 -0.11 4.17
CA LEU A 364 -0.19 -0.63 3.81
C LEU A 364 -0.22 -1.39 2.48
N LEU A 365 -1.25 -2.20 2.26
CA LEU A 365 -1.44 -2.99 1.03
C LEU A 365 -1.79 -2.15 -0.20
N GLN A 366 -1.94 -0.83 -0.06
CA GLN A 366 -2.04 0.09 -1.19
C GLN A 366 -0.68 0.40 -1.81
N GLU A 367 0.42 0.04 -1.13
CA GLU A 367 1.79 0.13 -1.62
C GLU A 367 2.19 1.55 -2.07
N LYS A 368 1.71 2.57 -1.34
CA LYS A 368 1.89 4.00 -1.68
C LYS A 368 1.38 4.40 -3.06
N ASN A 369 0.56 3.58 -3.72
CA ASN A 369 -0.10 3.94 -4.97
C ASN A 369 -1.29 4.89 -4.72
N THR A 370 -1.78 5.53 -5.78
CA THR A 370 -3.02 6.31 -5.71
C THR A 370 -4.22 5.38 -5.53
N TRP A 371 -4.93 5.55 -4.43
CA TRP A 371 -6.11 4.78 -4.04
C TRP A 371 -7.20 5.71 -3.52
N VAL A 372 -8.45 5.32 -3.71
CA VAL A 372 -9.59 5.88 -2.99
C VAL A 372 -9.86 4.94 -1.82
N TYR A 373 -9.48 5.34 -0.62
CA TYR A 373 -9.74 4.62 0.62
C TYR A 373 -11.08 5.08 1.16
N ILE A 374 -12.08 4.21 1.08
CA ILE A 374 -13.42 4.45 1.61
C ILE A 374 -13.66 3.57 2.85
N ALA A 375 -14.14 4.15 3.95
CA ALA A 375 -14.54 3.39 5.13
C ALA A 375 -15.83 3.93 5.77
N ASP A 376 -16.64 3.02 6.30
CA ASP A 376 -17.84 3.34 7.08
C ASP A 376 -17.62 2.95 8.54
N GLU A 377 -17.77 3.92 9.43
CA GLU A 377 -17.49 3.84 10.87
C GLU A 377 -16.12 3.19 11.19
N PRO A 378 -15.00 3.63 10.56
CA PRO A 378 -13.68 3.07 10.82
C PRO A 378 -13.23 3.21 12.27
N GLU A 379 -13.85 4.11 13.03
CA GLU A 379 -13.62 4.36 14.44
C GLU A 379 -14.35 3.43 15.40
N LEU A 380 -15.31 2.62 14.91
CA LEU A 380 -16.14 1.80 15.80
C LEU A 380 -15.24 0.91 16.66
N SER A 381 -15.47 0.84 17.97
CA SER A 381 -14.61 0.11 18.93
C SER A 381 -13.18 0.65 19.14
N LEU A 382 -12.74 1.73 18.47
CA LEU A 382 -11.44 2.35 18.72
C LEU A 382 -11.49 3.28 19.94
N HIS A 383 -10.40 3.33 20.71
CA HIS A 383 -10.24 4.31 21.78
C HIS A 383 -10.10 5.73 21.21
N VAL A 384 -10.66 6.76 21.88
CA VAL A 384 -10.67 8.18 21.42
C VAL A 384 -9.32 8.67 20.87
N ARG A 385 -8.24 8.50 21.64
CA ARG A 385 -6.87 8.85 21.18
C ARG A 385 -6.43 8.22 19.85
N TRP A 386 -6.91 7.01 19.54
CA TRP A 386 -6.65 6.37 18.26
C TRP A 386 -7.50 6.97 17.15
N GLN A 387 -8.72 7.41 17.45
CA GLN A 387 -9.61 8.08 16.50
C GLN A 387 -9.00 9.42 16.06
N GLU A 388 -8.51 10.23 17.01
CA GLU A 388 -7.89 11.55 16.77
C GLU A 388 -6.68 11.47 15.84
N SER A 389 -5.86 10.41 15.95
CA SER A 389 -4.63 10.23 15.17
C SER A 389 -4.78 9.32 13.95
N LEU A 390 -5.96 8.71 13.74
CA LEU A 390 -6.17 7.66 12.74
C LEU A 390 -5.81 8.13 11.33
N VAL A 391 -6.31 9.31 10.96
CA VAL A 391 -6.19 9.83 9.61
C VAL A 391 -4.75 10.22 9.28
N GLU A 392 -4.03 10.83 10.22
CA GLU A 392 -2.62 11.18 10.07
C GLU A 392 -1.74 9.94 9.94
N ASN A 393 -2.03 8.90 10.72
CA ASN A 393 -1.36 7.60 10.64
C ASN A 393 -1.60 6.93 9.29
N LEU A 394 -2.84 6.93 8.78
CA LEU A 394 -3.15 6.40 7.46
C LEU A 394 -2.41 7.14 6.34
N ARG A 395 -2.29 8.46 6.42
CA ARG A 395 -1.53 9.27 5.46
C ARG A 395 -0.03 9.03 5.54
N SER A 396 0.48 8.74 6.73
CA SER A 396 1.89 8.37 6.92
C SER A 396 2.20 7.02 6.26
N ILE A 397 1.25 6.08 6.27
CA ILE A 397 1.36 4.79 5.59
C ILE A 397 1.21 4.95 4.06
N ASN A 398 0.15 5.64 3.60
CA ASN A 398 -0.06 5.95 2.20
C ASN A 398 -0.38 7.45 1.98
N PRO A 399 0.60 8.27 1.58
CA PRO A 399 0.37 9.70 1.32
C PRO A 399 -0.39 9.98 0.02
N ASN A 400 -0.56 8.97 -0.85
CA ASN A 400 -1.24 9.08 -2.13
C ASN A 400 -2.69 8.60 -2.10
N ALA A 401 -3.19 8.16 -0.94
CA ALA A 401 -4.59 7.79 -0.77
C ALA A 401 -5.48 9.03 -0.62
N GLN A 402 -6.60 9.04 -1.33
CA GLN A 402 -7.75 9.88 -1.03
C GLN A 402 -8.62 9.15 0.00
N ILE A 403 -8.78 9.70 1.19
CA ILE A 403 -9.56 9.13 2.29
C ILE A 403 -10.99 9.69 2.24
N ILE A 404 -11.98 8.80 2.30
CA ILE A 404 -13.41 9.13 2.39
C ILE A 404 -14.03 8.32 3.52
N PHE A 405 -14.32 8.97 4.64
CA PHE A 405 -14.88 8.32 5.82
C PHE A 405 -16.33 8.76 6.04
N ALA A 406 -17.25 7.80 6.14
CA ALA A 406 -18.52 8.03 6.80
C ALA A 406 -18.32 7.79 8.30
N THR A 407 -18.53 8.82 9.11
CA THR A 407 -18.23 8.77 10.54
C THR A 407 -19.27 9.53 11.35
N HIS A 408 -19.47 9.07 12.58
CA HIS A 408 -20.28 9.72 13.60
C HIS A 408 -19.44 10.39 14.68
N SER A 409 -18.12 10.14 14.68
CA SER A 409 -17.22 10.60 15.73
C SER A 409 -16.73 12.02 15.45
N PRO A 410 -17.05 13.00 16.33
CA PRO A 410 -16.44 14.31 16.27
C PRO A 410 -14.91 14.26 16.41
N ASP A 411 -14.37 13.26 17.10
CA ASP A 411 -12.92 13.15 17.36
C ASP A 411 -12.13 12.82 16.09
N VAL A 412 -12.75 12.10 15.13
CA VAL A 412 -12.16 11.85 13.80
C VAL A 412 -12.20 13.12 12.93
N VAL A 413 -13.21 13.97 13.11
CA VAL A 413 -13.56 15.06 12.19
C VAL A 413 -13.08 16.44 12.67
N SER A 414 -12.93 16.63 13.98
CA SER A 414 -12.74 17.94 14.64
C SER A 414 -11.56 18.76 14.10
N VAL A 415 -10.51 18.09 13.61
CA VAL A 415 -9.30 18.71 13.05
C VAL A 415 -9.49 19.15 11.58
N PHE A 416 -10.55 18.69 10.90
CA PHE A 416 -10.71 18.77 9.44
C PHE A 416 -11.96 19.51 8.97
N GLY A 417 -12.44 20.52 9.70
CA GLY A 417 -13.75 21.17 9.47
C GLY A 417 -14.07 21.60 8.02
N GLY A 418 -13.07 21.96 7.20
CA GLY A 418 -13.28 22.32 5.79
C GLY A 418 -13.49 21.14 4.82
N ARG A 419 -13.39 19.90 5.30
CA ARG A 419 -13.45 18.65 4.52
C ARG A 419 -14.67 17.80 4.88
N VAL A 420 -15.69 18.46 5.44
CA VAL A 420 -16.85 17.81 6.06
C VAL A 420 -18.11 18.03 5.22
N PHE A 421 -18.77 16.94 4.88
CA PHE A 421 -20.05 16.91 4.17
C PHE A 421 -21.13 16.47 5.15
N ASP A 422 -21.97 17.42 5.54
CA ASP A 422 -23.09 17.17 6.46
C ASP A 422 -24.32 16.70 5.66
N MET A 423 -24.69 15.43 5.82
CA MET A 423 -25.79 14.80 5.10
C MET A 423 -27.13 15.53 5.32
N GLU A 424 -27.34 16.18 6.46
CA GLU A 424 -28.57 16.93 6.71
C GLU A 424 -28.69 18.20 5.87
N LYS A 425 -27.58 18.67 5.29
CA LYS A 425 -27.53 19.84 4.39
C LYS A 425 -27.45 19.46 2.91
N VAL A 426 -27.02 18.23 2.61
CA VAL A 426 -26.79 17.76 1.25
C VAL A 426 -28.02 17.03 0.69
N VAL A 427 -28.87 16.45 1.56
CA VAL A 427 -30.03 15.63 1.19
C VAL A 427 -31.33 16.42 1.13
#